data_AF-A0A1H7HHK9-F1
#
_entry.id   AF-A0A1H7HHK9-F1
#
_cell.length_a   1.000
_cell.length_b   1.000
_cell.length_c   1.000
_cell.angle_alpha   90.00
_cell.angle_beta   90.00
_cell.angle_gamma   90.00
#
_symmetry.space_group_name_H-M   'P 1'
#
loop_
_entity.id
_entity.type
_entity.pdbx_description
1 polymer ?
#
loop_
_entity_poly.entity_id
_entity_poly.type
_entity_poly.pdbx_seq_one_letter_code
_entity_poly.pdbx_strand_id
1 'polypeptide(L)'
;MKVFMKIFNILFCLVFIVFAGLQYNDPDPYVWMPIYLYAAVLCALAARKQFYRGAYLAGVFVYLAYAVYLFFDKYGVMDWAVHHHAENIAETMKATKPWIEETREFFGLFILIIVLLVDYTYASQRSLKKQRKAMMKITKR
;
A
#
# COMPACT_ATOMS: atom_id res chain seq x y z
N MET A 1 -20.26 6.38 -4.88
CA MET A 1 -19.19 6.01 -3.94
C MET A 1 -19.64 6.42 -2.56
N LYS A 2 -19.42 5.60 -1.53
CA LYS A 2 -19.74 5.98 -0.14
C LYS A 2 -18.82 7.13 0.27
N VAL A 3 -19.31 8.09 1.06
CA VAL A 3 -18.52 9.25 1.52
C VAL A 3 -17.25 8.80 2.24
N PHE A 4 -17.36 7.80 3.11
CA PHE A 4 -16.23 7.18 3.81
C PHE A 4 -15.10 6.76 2.87
N MET A 5 -15.40 6.04 1.78
CA MET A 5 -14.39 5.58 0.81
C MET A 5 -13.71 6.72 0.06
N LYS A 6 -14.42 7.84 -0.13
CA LYS A 6 -13.82 9.04 -0.73
C LYS A 6 -12.81 9.67 0.23
N ILE A 7 -13.19 9.84 1.49
CA ILE A 7 -12.34 10.42 2.52
C ILE A 7 -11.10 9.54 2.74
N PHE A 8 -11.30 8.22 2.86
CA PHE A 8 -10.22 7.23 2.97
C PHE A 8 -9.18 7.41 1.87
N ASN A 9 -9.61 7.44 0.61
CA ASN A 9 -8.72 7.58 -0.54
C ASN A 9 -8.00 8.94 -0.61
N ILE A 10 -8.68 10.03 -0.26
CA ILE A 10 -8.03 11.35 -0.21
C ILE A 10 -6.97 11.38 0.89
N LEU A 11 -7.30 10.86 2.07
CA LEU A 11 -6.38 10.80 3.20
C LEU A 11 -5.12 10.02 2.83
N PHE A 12 -5.27 8.77 2.35
CA PHE A 12 -4.12 7.93 2.00
C PHE A 12 -3.33 8.45 0.81
N CYS A 13 -3.98 9.10 -0.16
CA CYS A 13 -3.27 9.80 -1.22
C CYS A 13 -2.32 10.86 -0.66
N LEU A 14 -2.80 11.72 0.25
CA LEU A 14 -1.97 12.76 0.88
C LEU A 14 -0.87 12.15 1.73
N VAL A 15 -1.18 11.12 2.53
CA VAL A 15 -0.19 10.43 3.37
C VAL A 15 0.93 9.83 2.51
N PHE A 16 0.60 9.15 1.40
CA PHE A 16 1.63 8.56 0.53
C PHE A 16 2.44 9.60 -0.23
N ILE A 17 1.85 10.74 -0.60
CA ILE A 17 2.62 11.87 -1.15
C ILE A 17 3.62 12.40 -0.11
N VAL A 18 3.20 12.54 1.14
CA VAL A 18 4.10 12.96 2.23
C VAL A 18 5.20 11.93 2.43
N PHE A 19 4.90 10.63 2.45
CA PHE A 19 5.90 9.58 2.59
C PHE A 19 6.90 9.57 1.42
N ALA A 20 6.43 9.73 0.18
CA ALA A 20 7.31 9.92 -0.96
C ALA A 20 8.21 11.15 -0.81
N GLY A 21 7.70 12.24 -0.23
CA GLY A 21 8.49 13.44 0.06
C GLY A 21 9.51 13.25 1.19
N LEU A 22 9.24 12.40 2.16
CA LEU A 22 10.20 12.10 3.24
C LEU A 22 11.41 11.31 2.73
N GLN A 23 11.21 10.49 1.70
CA GLN A 23 12.25 9.64 1.12
C GLN A 23 13.42 10.40 0.49
N TYR A 24 13.31 11.70 0.22
CA TYR A 24 14.45 12.49 -0.25
C TYR A 24 15.65 12.48 0.72
N ASN A 25 15.42 12.11 1.99
CA ASN A 25 16.47 12.00 3.00
C ASN A 25 17.09 10.61 3.09
N ASP A 26 16.57 9.63 2.36
CA ASP A 26 16.98 8.23 2.41
C ASP A 26 17.99 7.90 1.29
N PRO A 27 18.79 6.82 1.43
CA PRO A 27 19.84 6.48 0.45
C PRO A 27 19.31 5.98 -0.91
N ASP A 28 18.08 5.47 -0.98
CA ASP A 28 17.48 4.81 -2.15
C ASP A 28 16.11 5.40 -2.59
N PRO A 29 15.98 6.73 -2.75
CA PRO A 29 14.70 7.39 -3.03
C PRO A 29 14.05 6.92 -4.33
N TYR A 30 14.86 6.49 -5.29
CA TYR A 30 14.41 6.04 -6.61
C TYR A 30 13.56 4.76 -6.57
N VAL A 31 13.62 3.97 -5.49
CA VAL A 31 12.81 2.75 -5.32
C VAL A 31 11.52 3.09 -4.58
N TRP A 32 11.64 3.75 -3.44
CA TRP A 32 10.52 4.01 -2.53
C TRP A 32 9.58 5.13 -3.00
N MET A 33 10.09 6.19 -3.63
CA MET A 33 9.22 7.25 -4.15
C MET A 33 8.22 6.71 -5.19
N PRO A 34 8.63 5.93 -6.22
CA PRO A 34 7.67 5.31 -7.14
C PRO A 34 6.68 4.38 -6.46
N ILE A 35 7.11 3.62 -5.45
CA ILE A 35 6.25 2.72 -4.68
C ILE A 35 5.12 3.52 -4.01
N TYR A 36 5.45 4.58 -3.24
CA TYR A 36 4.43 5.41 -2.60
C TYR A 36 3.57 6.17 -3.61
N LEU A 37 4.18 6.75 -4.66
CA LEU A 37 3.46 7.52 -5.67
C LEU A 37 2.50 6.66 -6.49
N TYR A 38 2.84 5.40 -6.78
CA TYR A 38 1.95 4.47 -7.47
C TYR A 38 0.64 4.29 -6.69
N ALA A 39 0.74 4.01 -5.38
CA ALA A 39 -0.43 3.89 -4.53
C ALA A 39 -1.17 5.23 -4.38
N ALA A 40 -0.46 6.35 -4.27
CA ALA A 40 -1.07 7.68 -4.20
C ALA A 40 -1.93 7.98 -5.44
N VAL A 41 -1.43 7.69 -6.63
CA VAL A 41 -2.17 7.86 -7.89
C VAL A 41 -3.41 6.98 -7.92
N LEU A 42 -3.29 5.72 -7.50
CA LEU A 42 -4.43 4.80 -7.45
C LEU A 42 -5.51 5.27 -6.45
N CYS A 43 -5.11 5.80 -5.29
CA CYS A 43 -6.01 6.42 -4.33
C CYS A 43 -6.69 7.69 -4.92
N ALA A 44 -5.94 8.53 -5.64
CA ALA A 44 -6.48 9.72 -6.30
C ALA A 44 -7.53 9.37 -7.38
N LEU A 45 -7.26 8.33 -8.18
CA LEU A 45 -8.19 7.81 -9.18
C LEU A 45 -9.44 7.21 -8.50
N ALA A 46 -9.26 6.46 -7.42
CA ALA A 46 -10.37 5.91 -6.63
C ALA A 46 -11.26 7.01 -6.04
N ALA A 47 -10.67 8.11 -5.55
CA ALA A 47 -11.40 9.29 -5.08
C ALA A 47 -12.26 9.96 -6.18
N ARG A 48 -11.82 9.87 -7.45
CA ARG A 48 -12.56 10.28 -8.66
C ARG A 48 -13.54 9.22 -9.17
N LYS A 49 -13.75 8.14 -8.42
CA LYS A 49 -14.61 6.99 -8.73
C LYS A 49 -14.11 6.13 -9.90
N GLN A 50 -12.84 6.26 -10.29
CA GLN A 50 -12.18 5.45 -11.31
C GLN A 50 -11.40 4.33 -10.61
N PHE A 51 -11.79 3.08 -10.86
CA PHE A 51 -11.23 1.91 -10.15
C PHE A 51 -10.58 0.95 -11.14
N TYR A 52 -9.31 0.63 -10.91
CA TYR A 52 -8.49 -0.21 -11.80
C TYR A 52 -8.07 -1.49 -11.10
N ARG A 53 -8.94 -2.51 -11.15
CA ARG A 53 -8.75 -3.79 -10.43
C ARG A 53 -7.42 -4.48 -10.75
N GLY A 54 -7.03 -4.50 -12.02
CA GLY A 54 -5.74 -5.09 -12.45
C GLY A 54 -4.54 -4.34 -11.85
N ALA A 55 -4.61 -3.01 -11.78
CA ALA A 55 -3.56 -2.21 -11.18
C ALA A 55 -3.44 -2.45 -9.67
N TYR A 56 -4.57 -2.54 -8.94
CA TYR A 56 -4.53 -2.88 -7.51
C TYR A 56 -3.87 -4.24 -7.27
N LEU A 57 -4.23 -5.27 -8.04
CA LEU A 57 -3.62 -6.60 -7.91
C LEU A 57 -2.14 -6.62 -8.30
N ALA A 58 -1.77 -5.92 -9.37
CA ALA A 58 -0.37 -5.81 -9.78
C ALA A 58 0.47 -5.13 -8.69
N GLY A 59 0.00 -4.01 -8.13
CA GLY A 59 0.66 -3.34 -7.02
C GLY A 59 0.79 -4.24 -5.79
N VAL A 60 -0.29 -4.89 -5.38
CA VAL A 60 -0.28 -5.84 -4.24
C VAL A 60 0.72 -6.97 -4.47
N PHE A 61 0.77 -7.55 -5.67
CA PHE A 61 1.70 -8.64 -5.99
C PHE A 61 3.15 -8.17 -5.91
N VAL A 62 3.48 -7.04 -6.53
CA VAL A 62 4.84 -6.46 -6.50
C VAL A 62 5.25 -6.11 -5.09
N TYR A 63 4.38 -5.44 -4.32
CA TYR A 63 4.68 -5.05 -2.94
C TYR A 63 4.80 -6.27 -2.01
N LEU A 64 4.00 -7.31 -2.20
CA LEU A 64 4.14 -8.55 -1.43
C LEU A 64 5.46 -9.26 -1.75
N ALA A 65 5.83 -9.35 -3.02
CA ALA A 65 7.10 -9.93 -3.42
C ALA A 65 8.28 -9.17 -2.77
N TYR A 66 8.23 -7.84 -2.78
CA TYR A 66 9.27 -7.01 -2.15
C TYR A 66 9.25 -7.09 -0.62
N ALA A 67 8.07 -7.15 0.00
CA ALA A 67 7.95 -7.34 1.45
C ALA A 67 8.49 -8.71 1.90
N VAL A 68 8.27 -9.76 1.11
CA VAL A 68 8.85 -11.10 1.38
C VAL A 68 10.36 -11.05 1.26
N TYR A 69 10.90 -10.35 0.27
CA TYR A 69 12.34 -10.13 0.15
C TYR A 69 12.91 -9.45 1.40
N LEU A 70 12.36 -8.31 1.82
CA LEU A 70 12.77 -7.59 3.03
C LEU A 70 12.57 -8.40 4.33
N PHE A 71 11.60 -9.31 4.37
CA PHE A 71 11.35 -10.13 5.55
C PHE A 71 12.50 -11.13 5.81
N PHE A 72 13.08 -11.68 4.74
CA PHE A 72 14.16 -12.67 4.81
C PHE A 72 15.56 -12.07 4.61
N ASP A 73 15.66 -10.74 4.47
CA ASP A 73 16.95 -10.09 4.32
C ASP A 73 17.79 -10.21 5.60
N LYS A 74 19.10 -10.01 5.45
CA LYS A 74 20.10 -10.18 6.51
C LYS A 74 19.82 -9.28 7.73
N TYR A 75 19.25 -8.10 7.50
CA TYR A 75 18.82 -7.17 8.55
C TYR A 75 17.29 -7.02 8.59
N GLY A 76 16.57 -7.96 7.98
CA GLY A 76 15.14 -7.91 7.82
C GLY A 76 14.38 -8.04 9.13
N VAL A 77 13.05 -8.03 9.04
CA VAL A 77 12.13 -8.08 10.20
C VAL A 77 12.40 -9.29 11.10
N MET A 78 12.82 -10.42 10.52
CA MET A 78 13.16 -11.62 11.28
C MET A 78 14.37 -11.36 12.20
N ASP A 79 15.43 -10.76 11.66
CA ASP A 79 16.65 -10.45 12.39
C ASP A 79 16.38 -9.43 13.50
N TRP A 80 15.60 -8.39 13.20
CA TRP A 80 15.11 -7.43 14.20
C TRP A 80 14.34 -8.10 15.34
N ALA A 81 13.42 -9.01 15.03
CA ALA A 81 12.57 -9.65 16.03
C ALA A 81 13.34 -10.65 16.91
N VAL A 82 14.28 -11.40 16.33
CA VAL A 82 14.95 -12.51 17.02
C VAL A 82 16.27 -12.10 17.65
N HIS A 83 17.09 -11.31 16.96
CA HIS A 83 18.44 -10.94 17.43
C HIS A 83 18.48 -9.55 18.08
N HIS A 84 17.54 -8.67 17.75
CA HIS A 84 17.45 -7.31 18.30
C HIS A 84 16.22 -7.10 19.22
N HIS A 85 15.63 -8.19 19.72
CA HIS A 85 14.56 -8.19 20.73
C HIS A 85 13.40 -7.22 20.45
N ALA A 86 13.07 -7.00 19.17
CA ALA A 86 12.05 -6.04 18.76
C ALA A 86 12.28 -4.61 19.33
N GLU A 87 13.53 -4.14 19.27
CA GLU A 87 13.90 -2.76 19.60
C GLU A 87 12.96 -1.73 18.95
N ASN A 88 12.75 -0.59 19.62
CA ASN A 88 11.76 0.38 19.17
C ASN A 88 12.11 0.97 17.80
N ILE A 89 11.27 0.68 16.80
CA ILE A 89 11.44 1.13 15.41
C ILE A 89 11.24 2.64 15.22
N ALA A 90 10.74 3.35 16.23
CA ALA A 90 10.62 4.81 16.22
C ALA A 90 11.89 5.52 16.73
N GLU A 91 12.95 4.77 17.06
CA GLU A 91 14.24 5.35 17.43
C GLU A 91 14.91 6.08 16.25
N THR A 92 15.83 7.00 16.58
CA THR A 92 16.61 7.73 15.58
C THR A 92 17.46 6.77 14.77
N MET A 93 17.35 6.84 13.44
CA MET A 93 18.20 6.08 12.53
C MET A 93 19.67 6.38 12.82
N LYS A 94 20.45 5.34 13.11
CA LYS A 94 21.91 5.40 13.18
C LYS A 94 22.43 4.39 12.18
N ALA A 95 23.53 4.70 11.50
CA ALA A 95 24.21 3.77 10.58
C ALA A 95 24.58 2.43 11.24
N THR A 96 24.58 2.37 12.57
CA THR A 96 24.83 1.16 13.36
C THR A 96 23.60 0.26 13.53
N LYS A 97 22.40 0.64 13.08
CA LYS A 97 21.14 -0.10 13.26
C LYS A 97 20.34 -0.26 11.94
N PRO A 98 20.89 -0.92 10.90
CA PRO A 98 20.23 -1.08 9.60
C PRO A 98 18.87 -1.79 9.68
N TRP A 99 18.69 -2.70 10.64
CA TRP A 99 17.44 -3.45 10.81
C TRP A 99 16.21 -2.60 11.17
N ILE A 100 16.40 -1.40 11.76
CA ILE A 100 15.31 -0.47 12.04
C ILE A 100 14.75 0.12 10.75
N GLU A 101 15.62 0.42 9.78
CA GLU A 101 15.23 0.98 8.48
C GLU A 101 14.46 -0.04 7.65
N GLU A 102 15.00 -1.24 7.47
CA GLU A 102 14.35 -2.32 6.73
C GLU A 102 13.00 -2.73 7.36
N THR A 103 12.90 -2.70 8.69
CA THR A 103 11.63 -3.00 9.37
C THR A 103 10.59 -1.91 9.12
N ARG A 104 10.96 -0.62 9.12
CA ARG A 104 10.04 0.50 8.81
C ARG A 104 9.56 0.43 7.38
N GLU A 105 10.47 0.13 6.46
CA GLU A 105 10.20 -0.10 5.05
C GLU A 105 9.21 -1.23 4.80
N PHE A 106 9.41 -2.37 5.47
CA PHE A 106 8.48 -3.50 5.43
C PHE A 106 7.07 -3.09 5.89
N PHE A 107 6.95 -2.37 7.01
CA PHE A 107 5.65 -1.89 7.48
C PHE A 107 5.03 -0.85 6.54
N GLY A 108 5.84 -0.03 5.86
CA GLY A 108 5.39 0.85 4.79
C GLY A 108 4.71 0.08 3.65
N LEU A 109 5.35 -0.99 3.15
CA LEU A 109 4.76 -1.88 2.13
C LEU A 109 3.47 -2.54 2.62
N PHE A 110 3.43 -2.95 3.88
CA PHE A 110 2.25 -3.58 4.45
C PHE A 110 1.03 -2.63 4.46
N ILE A 111 1.23 -1.37 4.83
CA ILE A 111 0.19 -0.33 4.77
C ILE A 111 -0.28 -0.13 3.32
N LEU A 112 0.65 -0.04 2.36
CA LEU A 112 0.34 0.10 0.94
C LEU A 112 -0.54 -1.07 0.44
N ILE A 113 -0.16 -2.30 0.78
CA ILE A 113 -0.91 -3.52 0.40
C ILE A 113 -2.33 -3.47 0.96
N ILE A 114 -2.50 -3.14 2.24
CA ILE A 114 -3.84 -3.05 2.87
C ILE A 114 -4.71 -2.04 2.15
N VAL A 115 -4.19 -0.85 1.85
CA VAL A 115 -4.95 0.21 1.18
C VAL A 115 -5.37 -0.23 -0.22
N LEU A 116 -4.46 -0.82 -1.00
CA LEU A 116 -4.79 -1.34 -2.34
C LEU A 116 -5.83 -2.49 -2.28
N LEU A 117 -5.76 -3.36 -1.28
CA LEU A 117 -6.74 -4.44 -1.07
C LEU A 117 -8.13 -3.88 -0.70
N VAL A 118 -8.20 -2.85 0.13
CA VAL A 118 -9.45 -2.15 0.47
C VAL A 118 -10.09 -1.57 -0.78
N ASP A 119 -9.32 -0.91 -1.65
CA ASP A 119 -9.84 -0.40 -2.92
C ASP A 119 -10.24 -1.49 -3.90
N TYR A 120 -9.46 -2.58 -3.98
CA TYR A 120 -9.77 -3.74 -4.81
C TYR A 120 -11.10 -4.40 -4.42
N THR A 121 -11.31 -4.64 -3.12
CA THR A 121 -12.55 -5.24 -2.60
C THR A 121 -13.74 -4.32 -2.85
N TYR A 122 -13.58 -3.02 -2.64
CA TYR A 122 -14.63 -2.03 -2.94
C TYR A 122 -14.99 -2.00 -4.43
N ALA A 123 -13.98 -2.01 -5.31
CA ALA A 123 -14.17 -2.05 -6.76
C ALA A 123 -14.89 -3.32 -7.22
N SER A 124 -14.51 -4.47 -6.65
CA SER A 124 -15.09 -5.77 -6.96
C SER A 124 -16.57 -5.85 -6.55
N GLN A 125 -16.91 -5.40 -5.34
CA GLN A 125 -18.31 -5.32 -4.90
C GLN A 125 -19.17 -4.43 -5.81
N ARG A 126 -18.61 -3.32 -6.31
CA ARG A 126 -19.32 -2.40 -7.21
C ARG A 126 -19.55 -3.01 -8.59
N SER A 127 -18.58 -3.74 -9.12
CA SER A 127 -18.70 -4.49 -10.38
C SER A 127 -19.81 -5.55 -10.29
N LEU A 128 -19.81 -6.35 -9.22
CA LEU A 128 -20.80 -7.40 -9.01
C LEU A 128 -22.23 -6.84 -8.89
N LYS A 129 -22.42 -5.73 -8.15
CA LYS A 129 -23.72 -5.06 -8.07
C LYS A 129 -24.21 -4.56 -9.43
N LYS A 130 -23.31 -4.02 -10.27
CA LYS A 130 -23.65 -3.56 -11.62
C LYS A 130 -24.10 -4.73 -12.51
N GLN A 131 -23.39 -5.86 -12.48
CA GLN A 131 -23.75 -7.07 -13.22
C GLN A 131 -25.08 -7.66 -12.76
N ARG A 132 -25.30 -7.83 -11.45
CA ARG A 132 -26.59 -8.31 -10.90
C ARG A 132 -27.77 -7.46 -11.33
N LYS A 133 -27.62 -6.12 -11.31
CA LYS A 133 -28.68 -5.20 -11.76
C LYS A 133 -28.96 -5.31 -13.27
N ALA A 134 -27.94 -5.57 -14.07
CA ALA A 134 -28.11 -5.82 -15.51
C ALA A 134 -28.86 -7.13 -15.76
N MET A 135 -28.51 -8.21 -15.06
CA MET A 135 -29.17 -9.51 -15.17
C MET A 135 -30.65 -9.44 -14.79
N MET A 136 -30.99 -8.82 -13.66
CA MET A 136 -32.39 -8.64 -13.23
C MET A 136 -33.23 -7.82 -14.22
N LYS A 137 -32.63 -6.91 -14.99
CA LYS A 137 -33.33 -6.16 -16.05
C LYS A 137 -33.63 -7.04 -17.27
N ILE A 138 -32.79 -8.02 -17.56
CA ILE A 138 -32.99 -8.96 -18.67
C ILE A 138 -34.12 -9.93 -18.32
N THR A 139 -34.12 -10.51 -17.11
CA THR A 139 -35.15 -11.48 -16.68
C THR A 139 -36.56 -10.89 -16.51
N LYS A 140 -36.67 -9.57 -16.38
CA LYS A 140 -37.97 -8.87 -16.24
C LYS A 140 -38.56 -8.39 -17.58
N ARG A 141 -37.88 -8.63 -18.70
CA ARG A 141 -38.40 -8.39 -20.05
C ARG A 141 -38.79 -9.72 -20.67
#